data_AF-A0A6V7RTB5-F1
#
_entry.id   AF-A0A6V7RTB5-F1
#
_cell.length_a   1.000
_cell.length_b   1.000
_cell.length_c   1.000
_cell.angle_alpha   90.00
_cell.angle_beta   90.00
_cell.angle_gamma   90.00
#
_symmetry.space_group_name_H-M   'P 1'
#
loop_
_entity.id
_entity.type
_entity.pdbx_description
1 polymer ?
#
loop_
_entity_poly.entity_id
_entity_poly.type
_entity_poly.pdbx_seq_one_letter_code
_entity_poly.pdbx_strand_id
1 'polypeptide(L)'
;MYGMLNVRSNFSIPTVTKWKNINKYGFVHKIGDYNYQKNDKINIFRRSNSYAINYKFKVKPFKAKKNKDIYFLGMQSNRNEKLNETKCGGGCGACSSQITTNNFETNDSTKNEDEKNDSKLLYLINPRGFCKGVSRAIETVEECLKTFKTNIYVKHKIVHNDIVCKDLESKGAIFIEDLNEVPDGSILIYSAHGISPQIRELAKKKKLIEIDATCPLVNKVHVYVKLKEKEGYKIILIGYKNHVEVVGTYNEAPDSTYIVENVEQVNNLNFPENQKLFYVTQTTLSIDDCSLIVNKLKEKYPHIETIPSGSICYATTNRQKALNKICTECDLTIVVGSQSSSNAKKLVYSSQIRNTDAILVNTVNDFDFSSLENVKKIALTSAASTPDELTQQFVKVLTSPPYNYKLSIFDGVEEIVPKWKLPKELINMIKQKNEEETKPNS
;
A
#
# COMPACT_ATOMS: atom_id res chain seq x y z
N MET A 1 13.19 -25.34 -24.73
CA MET A 1 13.32 -23.91 -25.06
C MET A 1 12.52 -23.13 -24.04
N TYR A 2 13.20 -22.28 -23.27
CA TYR A 2 12.61 -21.47 -22.21
C TYR A 2 11.98 -20.21 -22.80
N GLY A 3 10.80 -19.84 -22.31
CA GLY A 3 10.14 -18.57 -22.62
C GLY A 3 9.48 -18.05 -21.35
N MET A 4 10.10 -17.04 -20.75
CA MET A 4 9.59 -16.25 -19.63
C MET A 4 8.46 -15.35 -20.14
N LEU A 5 7.31 -15.32 -19.48
CA LEU A 5 6.30 -14.27 -19.70
C LEU A 5 6.23 -13.39 -18.45
N ASN A 6 6.62 -12.14 -18.63
CA ASN A 6 6.62 -11.06 -17.66
C ASN A 6 5.30 -10.30 -17.85
N VAL A 7 4.40 -10.32 -16.86
CA VAL A 7 3.11 -9.60 -16.98
C VAL A 7 3.24 -8.25 -16.28
N ARG A 8 3.62 -7.23 -17.05
CA ARG A 8 3.32 -5.83 -16.75
C ARG A 8 2.04 -5.46 -17.51
N SER A 9 1.02 -5.03 -16.76
CA SER A 9 -0.16 -4.23 -17.17
C SER A 9 -1.09 -4.73 -18.30
N ASN A 10 -2.39 -4.62 -18.00
CA ASN A 10 -3.55 -4.37 -18.87
C ASN A 10 -3.79 -5.29 -20.07
N PHE A 11 -4.87 -6.07 -19.98
CA PHE A 11 -5.60 -6.75 -21.06
C PHE A 11 -4.78 -7.07 -22.33
N SER A 12 -4.13 -8.23 -22.33
CA SER A 12 -3.71 -8.88 -23.58
C SER A 12 -4.01 -10.38 -23.48
N ILE A 13 -4.69 -10.88 -24.51
CA ILE A 13 -5.12 -12.28 -24.65
C ILE A 13 -3.88 -13.17 -24.76
N PRO A 14 -3.71 -14.21 -23.92
CA PRO A 14 -2.66 -15.19 -24.13
C PRO A 14 -2.99 -16.04 -25.37
N THR A 15 -2.16 -15.92 -26.41
CA THR A 15 -2.15 -16.88 -27.52
C THR A 15 -1.64 -18.23 -26.99
N VAL A 16 -2.45 -19.29 -27.08
CA VAL A 16 -2.11 -20.62 -26.58
C VAL A 16 -1.05 -21.27 -27.47
N THR A 17 0.15 -21.49 -26.95
CA THR A 17 1.17 -22.36 -27.56
C THR A 17 0.85 -23.83 -27.25
N LYS A 18 0.90 -24.70 -28.27
CA LYS A 18 0.59 -26.15 -28.25
C LYS A 18 1.09 -26.89 -27.00
N TRP A 19 0.19 -27.62 -26.33
CA TRP A 19 0.52 -28.65 -25.34
C TRP A 19 0.33 -30.04 -25.97
N LYS A 20 1.41 -30.79 -26.15
CA LYS A 20 1.35 -32.23 -26.51
C LYS A 20 1.34 -33.08 -25.23
N ASN A 21 0.48 -34.10 -25.23
CA ASN A 21 0.40 -35.22 -24.27
C ASN A 21 -0.19 -34.94 -22.88
N ILE A 22 -1.51 -34.74 -22.81
CA ILE A 22 -2.29 -34.77 -21.55
C ILE A 22 -2.77 -36.19 -21.15
N ASN A 23 -2.54 -37.21 -21.97
CA ASN A 23 -3.25 -38.49 -21.83
C ASN A 23 -2.53 -39.59 -21.04
N LYS A 24 -1.65 -39.33 -20.05
CA LYS A 24 -1.08 -40.49 -19.33
C LYS A 24 -0.75 -40.46 -17.85
N TYR A 25 -0.79 -39.34 -17.11
CA TYR A 25 -0.54 -39.42 -15.67
C TYR A 25 -1.40 -38.42 -14.89
N GLY A 26 -2.25 -38.96 -14.01
CA GLY A 26 -3.00 -38.17 -13.03
C GLY A 26 -2.09 -37.76 -11.88
N PHE A 27 -1.39 -36.64 -12.03
CA PHE A 27 -0.70 -35.97 -10.93
C PHE A 27 -0.77 -34.45 -11.07
N VAL A 28 -0.82 -33.78 -9.92
CA VAL A 28 -0.84 -32.32 -9.75
C VAL A 28 0.48 -31.75 -10.30
N HIS A 29 0.41 -30.95 -11.36
CA HIS A 29 1.58 -30.23 -11.86
C HIS A 29 1.63 -28.83 -11.25
N LYS A 30 2.76 -28.51 -10.62
CA LYS A 30 3.06 -27.19 -10.04
C LYS A 30 3.59 -26.27 -11.14
N ILE A 31 2.92 -25.14 -11.36
CA ILE A 31 3.39 -24.07 -12.25
C ILE A 31 3.39 -22.78 -11.43
N GLY A 32 4.57 -22.32 -11.02
CA GLY A 32 4.70 -21.19 -10.09
C GLY A 32 3.95 -21.42 -8.78
N ASP A 33 3.13 -20.45 -8.37
CA ASP A 33 2.35 -20.45 -7.11
C ASP A 33 0.98 -21.14 -7.22
N TYR A 34 0.73 -21.91 -8.29
CA TYR A 34 -0.57 -22.51 -8.55
C TYR A 34 -0.54 -24.04 -8.57
N ASN A 35 -1.54 -24.63 -7.93
CA ASN A 35 -1.84 -26.06 -7.98
C ASN A 35 -3.03 -26.29 -8.94
N TYR A 36 -2.84 -27.16 -9.93
CA TYR A 36 -3.88 -27.60 -10.85
C TYR A 36 -4.42 -28.98 -10.47
N GLN A 37 -5.75 -29.12 -10.39
CA GLN A 37 -6.41 -30.41 -10.23
C GLN A 37 -7.51 -30.57 -11.29
N LYS A 38 -7.40 -31.63 -12.09
CA LYS A 38 -8.39 -32.01 -13.12
C LYS A 38 -9.54 -32.77 -12.45
N ASN A 39 -10.77 -32.35 -12.71
CA ASN A 39 -11.98 -33.09 -12.34
C ASN A 39 -12.94 -33.10 -13.54
N ASP A 40 -13.69 -34.18 -13.74
CA ASP A 40 -14.42 -34.47 -15.00
C ASP A 40 -15.56 -33.49 -15.32
N LYS A 41 -15.85 -32.55 -14.41
CA LYS A 41 -16.90 -31.53 -14.57
C LYS A 41 -16.42 -30.10 -14.34
N ILE A 42 -15.28 -29.87 -13.68
CA ILE A 42 -14.79 -28.53 -13.27
C ILE A 42 -13.25 -28.55 -13.17
N ASN A 43 -12.58 -27.56 -13.75
CA ASN A 43 -11.15 -27.32 -13.49
C ASN A 43 -10.99 -26.38 -12.29
N ILE A 44 -10.16 -26.75 -11.31
CA ILE A 44 -9.92 -25.95 -10.10
C ILE A 44 -8.47 -25.48 -10.08
N PHE A 45 -8.26 -24.17 -9.89
CA PHE A 45 -6.94 -23.55 -9.71
C PHE A 45 -6.85 -22.98 -8.29
N ARG A 46 -5.84 -23.40 -7.52
CA ARG A 46 -5.58 -22.88 -6.16
C ARG A 46 -4.25 -22.16 -6.12
N ARG A 47 -4.24 -20.93 -5.60
CA ARG A 47 -3.03 -20.18 -5.26
C ARG A 47 -2.57 -20.54 -3.86
N SER A 48 -1.28 -20.78 -3.64
CA SER A 48 -0.77 -21.35 -2.40
C SER A 48 -0.60 -20.39 -1.21
N ASN A 49 -1.03 -19.12 -1.27
CA ASN A 49 -1.01 -18.22 -0.10
C ASN A 49 -2.30 -17.40 0.01
N SER A 50 -3.06 -17.65 1.09
CA SER A 50 -4.11 -16.83 1.74
C SER A 50 -5.32 -16.33 0.93
N TYR A 51 -6.52 -16.61 1.47
CA TYR A 51 -7.89 -16.28 1.00
C TYR A 51 -8.35 -17.01 -0.27
N ALA A 52 -9.03 -18.15 -0.07
CA ALA A 52 -9.69 -18.88 -1.14
C ALA A 52 -11.00 -18.17 -1.56
N ILE A 53 -10.95 -17.34 -2.60
CA ILE A 53 -12.16 -16.95 -3.33
C ILE A 53 -12.44 -18.04 -4.36
N ASN A 54 -13.51 -18.81 -4.16
CA ASN A 54 -13.95 -19.84 -5.11
C ASN A 54 -14.75 -19.18 -6.23
N TYR A 55 -14.22 -19.12 -7.45
CA TYR A 55 -14.98 -18.72 -8.63
C TYR A 55 -15.63 -19.93 -9.28
N LYS A 56 -16.94 -19.85 -9.57
CA LYS A 56 -17.70 -20.89 -10.27
C LYS A 56 -17.94 -20.45 -11.71
N PHE A 57 -17.09 -20.88 -12.64
CA PHE A 57 -17.25 -20.55 -14.05
C PHE A 57 -18.17 -21.56 -14.74
N LYS A 58 -19.20 -21.06 -15.44
CA LYS A 58 -20.07 -21.88 -16.29
C LYS A 58 -19.61 -21.70 -17.75
N VAL A 59 -18.89 -22.68 -18.28
CA VAL A 59 -18.41 -22.65 -19.67
C VAL A 59 -19.47 -23.25 -20.58
N LYS A 60 -19.91 -22.53 -21.63
CA LYS A 60 -20.70 -23.11 -22.73
C LYS A 60 -19.79 -23.37 -23.93
N PRO A 61 -19.76 -24.58 -24.50
CA PRO A 61 -19.02 -24.85 -25.73
C PRO A 61 -19.74 -24.21 -26.93
N PHE A 62 -19.02 -23.47 -27.78
CA PHE A 62 -19.49 -23.06 -29.09
C PHE A 62 -18.73 -23.81 -30.19
N LYS A 63 -19.41 -24.15 -31.28
CA LYS A 63 -18.88 -25.01 -32.36
C LYS A 63 -18.61 -24.14 -33.60
N ALA A 64 -17.35 -23.79 -33.86
CA ALA A 64 -16.97 -23.12 -35.10
C ALA A 64 -16.61 -24.17 -36.18
N LYS A 65 -17.09 -23.95 -37.42
CA LYS A 65 -16.79 -24.79 -38.58
C LYS A 65 -15.35 -24.54 -39.07
N LYS A 66 -14.62 -25.64 -39.29
CA LYS A 66 -13.30 -25.76 -39.94
C LYS A 66 -12.12 -25.03 -39.29
N ASN A 67 -11.76 -25.46 -38.09
CA ASN A 67 -10.40 -25.89 -37.73
C ASN A 67 -10.49 -26.61 -36.38
N LYS A 68 -10.12 -27.90 -36.34
CA LYS A 68 -10.65 -28.85 -35.34
C LYS A 68 -10.09 -28.73 -33.91
N ASP A 69 -9.16 -27.84 -33.61
CA ASP A 69 -8.50 -27.83 -32.28
C ASP A 69 -8.34 -26.42 -31.67
N ILE A 70 -9.31 -25.53 -31.85
CA ILE A 70 -9.30 -24.19 -31.22
C ILE A 70 -10.61 -23.95 -30.46
N TYR A 71 -10.49 -23.75 -29.15
CA TYR A 71 -11.57 -23.31 -28.27
C TYR A 71 -11.26 -21.90 -27.77
N PHE A 72 -12.20 -20.98 -27.89
CA PHE A 72 -12.10 -19.64 -27.30
C PHE A 72 -12.94 -19.57 -26.02
N LEU A 73 -12.40 -18.94 -24.98
CA LEU A 73 -13.13 -18.56 -23.77
C LEU A 73 -13.68 -17.15 -23.97
N GLY A 74 -14.99 -17.02 -24.15
CA GLY A 74 -15.69 -15.74 -24.11
C GLY A 74 -16.31 -15.50 -22.74
N MET A 75 -16.05 -14.35 -22.11
CA MET A 75 -16.82 -13.88 -20.96
C MET A 75 -18.10 -13.22 -21.46
N GLN A 76 -19.25 -13.62 -20.91
CA GLN A 76 -20.48 -12.83 -21.03
C GLN A 76 -20.70 -12.14 -19.69
N SER A 77 -20.74 -10.81 -19.70
CA SER A 77 -21.26 -10.02 -18.58
C SER A 77 -22.75 -10.29 -18.49
N ASN A 78 -23.21 -10.89 -17.39
CA ASN A 78 -24.60 -10.79 -16.97
C ASN A 78 -24.73 -11.06 -15.47
N ARG A 79 -25.35 -10.06 -14.82
CA ARG A 79 -26.10 -10.01 -13.54
C ARG A 79 -25.95 -11.19 -12.57
N ASN A 80 -25.55 -10.86 -11.34
CA ASN A 80 -25.58 -11.73 -10.17
C ASN A 80 -27.01 -12.22 -9.89
N GLU A 81 -27.25 -13.53 -9.98
CA GLU A 81 -28.40 -14.18 -9.35
C GLU A 81 -28.01 -14.67 -7.94
N LYS A 82 -28.78 -14.25 -6.93
CA LYS A 82 -28.72 -14.82 -5.57
C LYS A 82 -29.18 -16.27 -5.62
N LEU A 83 -28.44 -17.18 -4.98
CA LEU A 83 -28.89 -18.56 -4.77
C LEU A 83 -28.95 -18.91 -3.28
N ASN A 84 -30.20 -19.11 -2.86
CA ASN A 84 -30.74 -19.92 -1.75
C ASN A 84 -30.97 -19.28 -0.38
N GLU A 85 -32.25 -18.94 -0.18
CA GLU A 85 -33.02 -19.11 1.05
C GLU A 85 -33.05 -20.59 1.47
N THR A 86 -32.82 -20.84 2.76
CA THR A 86 -33.09 -22.11 3.41
C THR A 86 -34.60 -22.31 3.53
N LYS A 87 -35.11 -23.35 2.85
CA LYS A 87 -36.45 -23.90 3.11
C LYS A 87 -36.51 -24.48 4.51
N CYS A 88 -37.35 -23.90 5.37
CA CYS A 88 -37.93 -24.62 6.49
C CYS A 88 -39.08 -25.47 5.95
N GLY A 89 -38.91 -26.78 5.96
CA GLY A 89 -39.98 -27.76 5.80
C GLY A 89 -40.13 -28.50 7.13
N GLY A 90 -41.34 -28.48 7.70
CA GLY A 90 -41.69 -29.23 8.90
C GLY A 90 -42.64 -28.46 9.80
N GLY A 91 -43.81 -29.02 10.04
CA GLY A 91 -44.98 -28.30 10.57
C GLY A 91 -44.87 -27.85 12.02
N CYS A 92 -45.51 -26.72 12.29
CA CYS A 92 -46.17 -26.40 13.55
C CYS A 92 -47.35 -25.48 13.21
N GLY A 93 -48.57 -25.96 13.45
CA GLY A 93 -49.79 -25.18 13.30
C GLY A 93 -50.08 -24.41 14.58
N ALA A 94 -50.55 -23.16 14.43
CA ALA A 94 -51.61 -22.56 15.22
C ALA A 94 -51.80 -21.08 14.85
N CYS A 95 -53.07 -20.71 14.65
CA CYS A 95 -53.70 -19.42 14.93
C CYS A 95 -53.41 -18.17 14.06
N SER A 96 -54.24 -18.04 13.03
CA SER A 96 -55.26 -16.99 12.81
C SER A 96 -55.09 -15.54 13.31
N SER A 97 -55.54 -14.63 12.43
CA SER A 97 -56.11 -13.28 12.63
C SER A 97 -55.10 -12.13 12.75
N GLN A 98 -55.30 -10.93 12.17
CA GLN A 98 -56.52 -10.25 11.74
C GLN A 98 -56.18 -9.13 10.74
N ILE A 99 -57.12 -8.84 9.85
CA ILE A 99 -57.14 -7.68 8.95
C ILE A 99 -57.48 -6.43 9.76
N THR A 100 -56.73 -5.34 9.59
CA THR A 100 -57.24 -3.97 9.80
C THR A 100 -56.71 -3.04 8.72
N THR A 101 -57.64 -2.63 7.86
CA THR A 101 -57.59 -1.42 7.04
C THR A 101 -57.67 -0.20 7.94
N ASN A 102 -56.90 0.86 7.64
CA ASN A 102 -57.37 2.23 7.85
C ASN A 102 -56.73 3.18 6.84
N ASN A 103 -57.62 3.87 6.13
CA ASN A 103 -57.38 4.96 5.20
C ASN A 103 -56.76 6.16 5.93
N PHE A 104 -55.88 6.90 5.26
CA PHE A 104 -55.83 8.35 5.42
C PHE A 104 -55.60 9.02 4.07
N GLU A 105 -56.44 10.03 3.87
CA GLU A 105 -56.70 10.76 2.64
C GLU A 105 -55.55 11.67 2.23
N THR A 106 -55.57 11.94 0.92
CA THR A 106 -54.80 12.92 0.16
C THR A 106 -54.95 14.34 0.71
N ASN A 107 -53.83 15.05 0.85
CA ASN A 107 -53.81 16.50 0.70
C ASN A 107 -52.70 16.89 -0.27
N ASP A 108 -53.15 17.46 -1.37
CA ASP A 108 -52.38 18.09 -2.44
C ASP A 108 -51.98 19.50 -1.96
N SER A 109 -50.68 19.74 -1.87
CA SER A 109 -50.14 21.10 -1.76
C SER A 109 -48.81 21.16 -2.50
N THR A 110 -48.92 21.45 -3.79
CA THR A 110 -48.00 22.30 -4.56
C THR A 110 -46.51 22.07 -4.34
N LYS A 111 -46.00 21.15 -5.16
CA LYS A 111 -44.64 21.06 -5.72
C LYS A 111 -43.81 22.35 -5.63
N ASN A 112 -42.73 22.27 -4.87
CA ASN A 112 -41.42 22.83 -5.16
C ASN A 112 -40.36 21.92 -4.50
N GLU A 113 -40.35 20.63 -4.86
CA GLU A 113 -39.38 19.63 -4.38
C GLU A 113 -38.62 18.94 -5.54
N ASP A 114 -38.51 19.60 -6.70
CA ASP A 114 -37.75 19.09 -7.85
C ASP A 114 -36.47 19.90 -8.06
N GLU A 115 -35.52 19.77 -7.12
CA GLU A 115 -34.08 19.90 -7.37
C GLU A 115 -33.31 19.17 -6.25
N LYS A 116 -33.53 17.84 -6.11
CA LYS A 116 -32.65 16.97 -5.32
C LYS A 116 -31.31 16.78 -6.05
N ASN A 117 -30.53 17.86 -6.03
CA ASN A 117 -29.08 17.99 -6.12
C ASN A 117 -28.35 16.74 -6.66
N ASP A 118 -28.44 16.52 -7.98
CA ASP A 118 -27.72 15.48 -8.71
C ASP A 118 -26.26 15.89 -9.00
N SER A 119 -25.68 16.69 -8.10
CA SER A 119 -24.36 17.29 -8.32
C SER A 119 -23.25 16.27 -8.09
N LYS A 120 -22.40 16.11 -9.11
CA LYS A 120 -21.15 15.37 -9.01
C LYS A 120 -20.20 16.09 -8.06
N LEU A 121 -19.67 15.41 -7.05
CA LEU A 121 -18.77 15.97 -6.04
C LEU A 121 -17.41 15.26 -6.03
N LEU A 122 -16.35 16.06 -5.93
CA LEU A 122 -14.99 15.60 -5.72
C LEU A 122 -14.52 16.07 -4.34
N TYR A 123 -14.43 15.14 -3.39
CA TYR A 123 -13.85 15.40 -2.08
C TYR A 123 -12.33 15.25 -2.15
N LEU A 124 -11.62 16.37 -2.11
CA LEU A 124 -10.17 16.41 -2.00
C LEU A 124 -9.77 16.36 -0.53
N ILE A 125 -9.21 15.23 -0.11
CA ILE A 125 -9.00 14.90 1.30
C ILE A 125 -7.75 15.58 1.86
N ASN A 126 -7.84 16.07 3.10
CA ASN A 126 -6.74 16.52 3.94
C ASN A 126 -6.66 15.70 5.26
N PRO A 127 -5.46 15.28 5.70
CA PRO A 127 -4.18 15.44 5.01
C PRO A 127 -4.00 14.40 3.88
N ARG A 128 -3.14 14.73 2.91
CA ARG A 128 -2.73 13.88 1.78
C ARG A 128 -1.30 14.23 1.35
N GLY A 129 -0.76 13.54 0.35
CA GLY A 129 0.53 13.89 -0.26
C GLY A 129 1.71 13.71 0.69
N PHE A 130 2.81 14.45 0.46
CA PHE A 130 4.05 14.30 1.23
C PHE A 130 3.91 14.40 2.74
N CYS A 131 4.55 13.46 3.46
CA CYS A 131 4.80 13.61 4.89
C CYS A 131 6.17 14.27 5.14
N LYS A 132 6.43 14.71 6.38
CA LYS A 132 7.70 15.40 6.69
C LYS A 132 8.95 14.52 6.50
N GLY A 133 8.83 13.22 6.73
CA GLY A 133 9.94 12.29 6.52
C GLY A 133 10.33 12.19 5.04
N VAL A 134 9.32 12.18 4.16
CA VAL A 134 9.52 12.15 2.71
C VAL A 134 10.11 13.47 2.20
N SER A 135 9.54 14.62 2.58
CA SER A 135 10.06 15.91 2.11
C SER A 135 11.49 16.15 2.59
N ARG A 136 11.80 15.85 3.86
CA ARG A 136 13.18 15.89 4.38
C ARG A 136 14.14 15.02 3.57
N ALA A 137 13.72 13.82 3.18
CA ALA A 137 14.60 12.90 2.47
C ALA A 137 14.87 13.34 1.02
N ILE A 138 13.85 13.86 0.33
CA ILE A 138 14.00 14.46 -1.00
C ILE A 138 14.92 15.69 -0.92
N GLU A 139 14.65 16.61 0.01
CA GLU A 139 15.44 17.83 0.24
C GLU A 139 16.91 17.49 0.56
N THR A 140 17.16 16.39 1.27
CA THR A 140 18.52 15.90 1.55
C THR A 140 19.27 15.56 0.26
N VAL A 141 18.63 14.86 -0.67
CA VAL A 141 19.26 14.52 -1.96
C VAL A 141 19.44 15.76 -2.82
N GLU A 142 18.43 16.62 -2.91
CA GLU A 142 18.50 17.85 -3.71
C GLU A 142 19.61 18.80 -3.21
N GLU A 143 19.72 18.99 -1.90
CA GLU A 143 20.77 19.85 -1.34
C GLU A 143 22.16 19.22 -1.51
N CYS A 144 22.29 17.89 -1.48
CA CYS A 144 23.54 17.22 -1.83
C CYS A 144 23.93 17.44 -3.29
N LEU A 145 22.99 17.28 -4.23
CA LEU A 145 23.24 17.52 -5.66
C LEU A 145 23.61 18.97 -5.95
N LYS A 146 22.98 19.91 -5.25
CA LYS A 146 23.28 21.35 -5.36
C LYS A 146 24.63 21.71 -4.75
N THR A 147 24.93 21.16 -3.57
CA THR A 147 26.13 21.50 -2.80
C THR A 147 27.37 20.84 -3.37
N PHE A 148 27.29 19.55 -3.70
CA PHE A 148 28.45 18.76 -4.09
C PHE A 148 28.41 18.49 -5.60
N LYS A 149 29.43 18.99 -6.32
CA LYS A 149 29.59 18.78 -7.77
C LYS A 149 30.19 17.40 -8.08
N THR A 150 29.64 16.35 -7.47
CA THR A 150 30.10 14.95 -7.59
C THR A 150 28.91 14.01 -7.68
N ASN A 151 29.16 12.74 -8.00
CA ASN A 151 28.13 11.72 -8.03
C ASN A 151 27.53 11.53 -6.62
N ILE A 152 26.20 11.66 -6.52
CA ILE A 152 25.46 11.42 -5.29
C ILE A 152 24.82 10.04 -5.36
N TYR A 153 25.34 9.10 -4.57
CA TYR A 153 24.79 7.74 -4.50
C TYR A 153 23.73 7.67 -3.42
N VAL A 154 22.64 6.98 -3.70
CA VAL A 154 21.53 6.78 -2.75
C VAL A 154 21.25 5.29 -2.61
N LYS A 155 21.36 4.75 -1.39
CA LYS A 155 21.07 3.35 -1.11
C LYS A 155 19.55 3.14 -1.07
N HIS A 156 19.06 2.29 -1.97
CA HIS A 156 17.64 2.14 -2.33
C HIS A 156 17.05 3.40 -2.96
N LYS A 157 15.83 3.29 -3.51
CA LYS A 157 15.01 4.48 -3.80
C LYS A 157 14.85 5.34 -2.54
N ILE A 158 15.08 6.66 -2.66
CA ILE A 158 14.99 7.60 -1.52
C ILE A 158 13.61 7.53 -0.83
N VAL A 159 12.56 7.36 -1.64
CA VAL A 159 11.16 7.12 -1.26
C VAL A 159 10.50 6.19 -2.28
N HIS A 160 9.45 5.47 -1.92
CA HIS A 160 8.69 4.63 -2.86
C HIS A 160 7.76 5.45 -3.77
N ASN A 161 8.35 6.23 -4.68
CA ASN A 161 7.68 6.92 -5.78
C ASN A 161 8.62 7.05 -6.99
N ASP A 162 8.20 6.47 -8.13
CA ASP A 162 9.05 6.38 -9.33
C ASP A 162 9.25 7.73 -10.02
N ILE A 163 8.28 8.65 -9.90
CA ILE A 163 8.37 9.99 -10.51
C ILE A 163 9.39 10.82 -9.75
N VAL A 164 9.33 10.78 -8.41
CA VAL A 164 10.33 11.44 -7.55
C VAL A 164 11.74 10.89 -7.81
N CYS A 165 11.89 9.56 -7.90
CA CYS A 165 13.21 8.97 -8.15
C CYS A 165 13.74 9.35 -9.54
N LYS A 166 12.89 9.30 -10.58
CA LYS A 166 13.30 9.70 -11.95
C LYS A 166 13.69 11.18 -12.03
N ASP A 167 12.98 12.05 -11.33
CA ASP A 167 13.33 13.47 -11.27
C ASP A 167 14.72 13.66 -10.63
N LEU A 168 14.99 13.00 -9.50
CA LEU A 168 16.31 13.04 -8.86
C LEU A 168 17.42 12.41 -9.70
N GLU A 169 17.14 11.31 -10.41
CA GLU A 169 18.07 10.70 -11.38
C GLU A 169 18.41 11.70 -12.50
N SER A 170 17.41 12.41 -13.03
CA SER A 170 17.62 13.43 -14.07
C SER A 170 18.48 14.62 -13.58
N LYS A 171 18.47 14.86 -12.26
CA LYS A 171 19.32 15.86 -11.59
C LYS A 171 20.71 15.32 -11.20
N GLY A 172 20.98 14.02 -11.39
CA GLY A 172 22.30 13.41 -11.17
C GLY A 172 22.41 12.45 -9.98
N ALA A 173 21.31 12.12 -9.29
CA ALA A 173 21.34 11.07 -8.26
C ALA A 173 21.49 9.67 -8.89
N ILE A 174 22.23 8.79 -8.21
CA ILE A 174 22.44 7.41 -8.63
C ILE A 174 21.88 6.49 -7.55
N PHE A 175 20.74 5.85 -7.82
CA PHE A 175 20.14 4.89 -6.90
C PHE A 175 20.80 3.52 -7.05
N ILE A 176 21.33 2.97 -5.95
CA ILE A 176 22.07 1.72 -5.93
C ILE A 176 21.47 0.70 -4.96
N GLU A 177 21.76 -0.57 -5.22
CA GLU A 177 21.48 -1.66 -4.30
C GLU A 177 22.77 -2.29 -3.75
N ASP A 178 23.85 -2.41 -4.52
CA ASP A 178 25.13 -2.88 -3.97
C ASP A 178 26.08 -1.71 -3.67
N LEU A 179 26.63 -1.67 -2.45
CA LEU A 179 27.64 -0.68 -2.07
C LEU A 179 28.97 -0.88 -2.80
N ASN A 180 29.21 -2.05 -3.41
CA ASN A 180 30.35 -2.29 -4.28
C ASN A 180 30.32 -1.43 -5.56
N GLU A 181 29.14 -0.96 -5.96
CA GLU A 181 28.98 -0.05 -7.10
C GLU A 181 29.43 1.40 -6.79
N VAL A 182 29.64 1.70 -5.50
CA VAL A 182 29.97 3.06 -5.02
C VAL A 182 31.50 3.18 -4.88
N PRO A 183 32.17 4.13 -5.52
CA PRO A 183 33.61 4.35 -5.30
C PRO A 183 33.90 4.77 -3.85
N ASP A 184 35.04 4.33 -3.30
CA ASP A 184 35.50 4.71 -1.95
C ASP A 184 35.58 6.24 -1.81
N GLY A 185 35.26 6.76 -0.62
CA GLY A 185 35.23 8.21 -0.36
C GLY A 185 34.02 8.95 -0.94
N SER A 186 33.15 8.31 -1.71
CA SER A 186 31.96 8.95 -2.31
C SER A 186 30.90 9.30 -1.27
N ILE A 187 30.00 10.21 -1.62
CA ILE A 187 28.81 10.54 -0.82
C ILE A 187 27.75 9.45 -1.00
N LEU A 188 27.30 8.90 0.12
CA LEU A 188 26.23 7.91 0.17
C LEU A 188 25.09 8.39 1.06
N ILE A 189 23.89 8.48 0.49
CA ILE A 189 22.67 8.83 1.20
C ILE A 189 21.87 7.56 1.53
N TYR A 190 21.47 7.38 2.79
CA TYR A 190 20.53 6.32 3.18
C TYR A 190 19.08 6.77 2.97
N SER A 191 18.24 5.90 2.40
CA SER A 191 16.83 6.24 2.12
C SER A 191 16.00 6.57 3.37
N ALA A 192 14.82 7.17 3.17
CA ALA A 192 13.90 7.49 4.26
C ALA A 192 13.44 6.26 5.07
N HIS A 193 13.54 5.06 4.50
CA HIS A 193 13.07 3.80 5.08
C HIS A 193 14.03 3.21 6.11
N GLY A 194 15.18 3.82 6.34
CA GLY A 194 16.21 3.24 7.20
C GLY A 194 17.14 2.29 6.46
N ILE A 195 18.22 1.91 7.15
CA ILE A 195 19.20 0.96 6.67
C ILE A 195 19.70 0.08 7.81
N SER A 196 20.14 -1.14 7.51
CA SER A 196 20.68 -2.05 8.51
C SER A 196 22.07 -1.61 9.01
N PRO A 197 22.47 -1.99 10.24
CA PRO A 197 23.80 -1.70 10.78
C PRO A 197 24.96 -2.20 9.91
N GLN A 198 24.80 -3.37 9.29
CA GLN A 198 25.83 -4.02 8.47
C GLN A 198 26.18 -3.18 7.23
N ILE A 199 25.20 -2.48 6.65
CA ILE A 199 25.44 -1.55 5.54
C ILE A 199 26.23 -0.32 6.02
N ARG A 200 25.95 0.17 7.23
CA ARG A 200 26.73 1.28 7.83
C ARG A 200 28.18 0.87 8.08
N GLU A 201 28.41 -0.35 8.57
CA GLU A 201 29.77 -0.88 8.74
C GLU A 201 30.52 -0.99 7.41
N LEU A 202 29.84 -1.45 6.36
CA LEU A 202 30.41 -1.53 5.01
C LEU A 202 30.74 -0.13 4.45
N ALA A 203 29.85 0.84 4.62
CA ALA A 203 30.08 2.22 4.21
C ALA A 203 31.31 2.83 4.91
N LYS A 204 31.47 2.58 6.22
CA LYS A 204 32.66 3.00 6.98
C LYS A 204 33.95 2.36 6.46
N LYS A 205 33.93 1.06 6.16
CA LYS A 205 35.11 0.36 5.59
C LYS A 205 35.55 0.98 4.26
N LYS A 206 34.59 1.38 3.43
CA LYS A 206 34.80 2.07 2.15
C LYS A 206 35.04 3.58 2.29
N LYS A 207 35.15 4.08 3.54
CA LYS A 207 35.35 5.51 3.87
C LYS A 207 34.33 6.42 3.19
N LEU A 208 33.10 5.95 2.99
CA LEU A 208 32.05 6.75 2.36
C LEU A 208 31.62 7.90 3.27
N ILE A 209 31.22 9.01 2.66
CA ILE A 209 30.62 10.14 3.38
C ILE A 209 29.13 9.82 3.57
N GLU A 210 28.80 9.31 4.75
CA GLU A 210 27.43 8.87 5.09
C GLU A 210 26.51 10.06 5.40
N ILE A 211 25.40 10.16 4.67
CA ILE A 211 24.33 11.15 4.94
C ILE A 211 23.02 10.40 5.19
N ASP A 212 22.51 10.52 6.42
CA ASP A 212 21.36 9.70 6.85
C ASP A 212 20.01 10.42 6.69
N ALA A 213 19.34 10.14 5.56
CA ALA A 213 18.00 10.66 5.29
C ALA A 213 16.88 9.82 5.93
N THR A 214 17.20 8.81 6.75
CA THR A 214 16.21 7.99 7.48
C THR A 214 15.20 8.88 8.19
N CYS A 215 13.91 8.56 8.02
CA CYS A 215 12.84 9.27 8.71
C CYS A 215 13.04 9.16 10.24
N PRO A 216 12.99 10.25 11.01
CA PRO A 216 13.14 10.20 12.46
C PRO A 216 12.19 9.23 13.17
N LEU A 217 11.00 8.96 12.61
CA LEU A 217 10.06 7.99 13.17
C LEU A 217 10.40 6.53 12.84
N VAL A 218 11.14 6.28 11.75
CA VAL A 218 11.74 4.95 11.49
C VAL A 218 12.93 4.75 12.43
N ASN A 219 13.81 5.75 12.54
CA ASN A 219 14.94 5.69 13.47
C ASN A 219 14.49 5.50 14.93
N LYS A 220 13.36 6.09 15.34
CA LYS A 220 12.73 5.83 16.65
C LYS A 220 12.51 4.33 16.85
N VAL A 221 11.94 3.62 15.86
CA VAL A 221 11.72 2.17 15.94
C VAL A 221 13.05 1.42 16.06
N HIS A 222 14.04 1.76 15.24
CA HIS A 222 15.39 1.16 15.32
C HIS A 222 16.02 1.32 16.71
N VAL A 223 15.91 2.51 17.31
CA VAL A 223 16.43 2.82 18.66
C VAL A 223 15.73 1.98 19.72
N TYR A 224 14.40 1.84 19.66
CA TYR A 224 13.67 1.00 20.62
C TYR A 224 14.03 -0.48 20.49
N VAL A 225 14.20 -0.99 19.26
CA VAL A 225 14.62 -2.39 19.04
C VAL A 225 15.97 -2.65 19.68
N LYS A 226 16.97 -1.80 19.40
CA LYS A 226 18.31 -1.88 20.02
C LYS A 226 18.28 -1.77 21.54
N LEU A 227 17.48 -0.85 22.07
CA LEU A 227 17.38 -0.64 23.52
C LEU A 227 16.78 -1.86 24.21
N LYS A 228 15.67 -2.39 23.67
CA LYS A 228 14.95 -3.50 24.28
C LYS A 228 15.70 -4.82 24.17
N GLU A 229 16.44 -5.03 23.09
CA GLU A 229 17.35 -6.17 22.98
C GLU A 229 18.41 -6.16 24.10
N LYS A 230 19.05 -5.02 24.38
CA LYS A 230 20.01 -4.87 25.49
C LYS A 230 19.38 -5.08 26.87
N GLU A 231 18.09 -4.80 27.02
CA GLU A 231 17.31 -5.08 28.24
C GLU A 231 16.87 -6.56 28.36
N GLY A 232 17.26 -7.42 27.41
CA GLY A 232 16.96 -8.85 27.40
C GLY A 232 15.58 -9.22 26.83
N TYR A 233 14.92 -8.31 26.12
CA TYR A 233 13.64 -8.59 25.47
C TYR A 233 13.83 -9.40 24.18
N LYS A 234 12.86 -10.26 23.88
CA LYS A 234 12.61 -10.68 22.50
C LYS A 234 11.64 -9.70 21.84
N ILE A 235 11.94 -9.35 20.59
CA ILE A 235 11.24 -8.33 19.83
C ILE A 235 10.32 -9.01 18.81
N ILE A 236 9.05 -8.60 18.78
CA ILE A 236 8.11 -9.02 17.74
C ILE A 236 7.89 -7.84 16.79
N LEU A 237 8.39 -7.94 15.56
CA LEU A 237 8.27 -6.92 14.53
C LEU A 237 7.07 -7.23 13.63
N ILE A 238 6.00 -6.44 13.77
CA ILE A 238 4.83 -6.53 12.91
C ILE A 238 5.12 -5.79 11.60
N GLY A 239 5.19 -6.49 10.47
CA GLY A 239 5.46 -5.85 9.18
C GLY A 239 5.80 -6.85 8.09
N TYR A 240 5.78 -6.39 6.84
CA TYR A 240 6.04 -7.24 5.68
C TYR A 240 7.51 -7.62 5.57
N LYS A 241 7.83 -8.92 5.65
CA LYS A 241 9.21 -9.43 5.77
C LYS A 241 10.19 -8.89 4.71
N ASN A 242 9.72 -8.68 3.48
CA ASN A 242 10.54 -8.25 2.36
C ASN A 242 10.56 -6.72 2.16
N HIS A 243 9.92 -5.93 3.02
CA HIS A 243 9.93 -4.47 2.91
C HIS A 243 11.23 -3.90 3.48
N VAL A 244 11.88 -2.97 2.76
CA VAL A 244 13.20 -2.42 3.14
C VAL A 244 13.24 -1.84 4.58
N GLU A 245 12.17 -1.18 5.02
CA GLU A 245 12.02 -0.69 6.40
C GLU A 245 12.04 -1.81 7.45
N VAL A 246 11.38 -2.94 7.14
CA VAL A 246 11.31 -4.11 8.03
C VAL A 246 12.66 -4.82 8.05
N VAL A 247 13.32 -4.95 6.90
CA VAL A 247 14.68 -5.49 6.79
C VAL A 247 15.67 -4.64 7.59
N GLY A 248 15.59 -3.31 7.47
CA GLY A 248 16.42 -2.37 8.24
C GLY A 248 16.20 -2.54 9.74
N THR A 249 14.94 -2.54 10.19
CA THR A 249 14.56 -2.67 11.60
C THR A 249 14.93 -4.04 12.18
N TYR A 250 14.69 -5.13 11.45
CA TYR A 250 15.01 -6.49 11.87
C TYR A 250 16.51 -6.67 12.16
N ASN A 251 17.35 -6.13 11.26
CA ASN A 251 18.79 -6.27 11.36
C ASN A 251 19.43 -5.41 12.46
N GLU A 252 18.64 -4.61 13.18
CA GLU A 252 19.09 -3.93 14.39
C GLU A 252 19.30 -4.90 15.57
N ALA A 253 18.57 -6.01 15.60
CA ALA A 253 18.68 -7.05 16.62
C ALA A 253 18.22 -8.43 16.07
N PRO A 254 18.90 -9.00 15.06
CA PRO A 254 18.40 -10.14 14.29
C PRO A 254 18.21 -11.41 15.14
N ASP A 255 19.07 -11.66 16.13
CA ASP A 255 19.03 -12.84 17.01
C ASP A 255 17.90 -12.79 18.07
N SER A 256 17.29 -11.62 18.23
CA SER A 256 16.23 -11.38 19.19
C SER A 256 14.92 -10.92 18.56
N THR A 257 14.87 -10.76 17.23
CA THR A 257 13.69 -10.24 16.53
C THR A 257 12.95 -11.32 15.74
N TYR A 258 11.62 -11.31 15.81
CA TYR A 258 10.72 -12.22 15.13
C TYR A 258 9.71 -11.42 14.31
N ILE A 259 9.63 -11.69 13.00
CA ILE A 259 8.71 -10.97 12.11
C ILE A 259 7.36 -11.68 12.06
N VAL A 260 6.28 -10.91 12.19
CA VAL A 260 4.91 -11.38 11.94
C VAL A 260 4.16 -10.43 11.00
N GLU A 261 3.37 -11.01 10.11
CA GLU A 261 2.58 -10.33 9.07
C GLU A 261 1.07 -10.54 9.28
N ASN A 262 0.67 -11.53 10.09
CA ASN A 262 -0.72 -11.91 10.30
C ASN A 262 -0.92 -12.65 11.65
N VAL A 263 -2.18 -12.89 12.00
CA VAL A 263 -2.59 -13.56 13.24
C VAL A 263 -2.15 -15.03 13.33
N GLU A 264 -2.03 -15.73 12.20
CA GLU A 264 -1.57 -17.12 12.17
C GLU A 264 -0.11 -17.23 12.59
N GLN A 265 0.73 -16.31 12.13
CA GLN A 265 2.13 -16.25 12.54
C GLN A 265 2.27 -15.91 14.03
N VAL A 266 1.38 -15.09 14.60
CA VAL A 266 1.31 -14.89 16.06
C VAL A 266 1.00 -16.20 16.79
N ASN A 267 0.09 -17.03 16.27
CA ASN A 267 -0.22 -18.33 16.87
C ASN A 267 0.97 -19.28 16.86
N ASN A 268 1.89 -19.16 15.90
CA ASN A 268 3.07 -20.01 15.79
C ASN A 268 4.26 -19.54 16.66
N LEU A 269 4.22 -18.33 17.22
CA LEU A 269 5.26 -17.87 18.15
C LEU A 269 5.25 -18.72 19.44
N ASN A 270 6.43 -19.05 19.96
CA ASN A 270 6.55 -19.79 21.21
C ASN A 270 7.71 -19.22 22.04
N PHE A 271 7.39 -18.73 23.23
CA PHE A 271 8.37 -18.14 24.15
C PHE A 271 8.14 -18.70 25.55
N PRO A 272 9.19 -18.84 26.38
CA PRO A 272 9.03 -19.17 27.79
C PRO A 272 8.14 -18.15 28.51
N GLU A 273 7.42 -18.59 29.53
CA GLU A 273 6.46 -17.74 30.28
C GLU A 273 7.11 -16.48 30.88
N ASN A 274 8.35 -16.59 31.36
CA ASN A 274 9.11 -15.48 31.94
C ASN A 274 9.87 -14.61 30.90
N GLN A 275 9.68 -14.87 29.61
CA GLN A 275 10.37 -14.10 28.58
C GLN A 275 9.78 -12.69 28.48
N LYS A 276 10.63 -11.68 28.66
CA LYS A 276 10.27 -10.29 28.37
C LYS A 276 10.04 -10.11 26.87
N LEU A 277 8.88 -9.58 26.49
CA LEU A 277 8.48 -9.39 25.09
C LEU A 277 8.16 -7.93 24.81
N PHE A 278 8.64 -7.43 23.67
CA PHE A 278 8.38 -6.08 23.20
C PHE A 278 7.95 -6.15 21.74
N TYR A 279 6.81 -5.55 21.36
CA TYR A 279 6.46 -5.45 19.96
C TYR A 279 6.73 -4.06 19.39
N VAL A 280 7.07 -4.03 18.12
CA VAL A 280 7.16 -2.83 17.29
C VAL A 280 6.46 -3.10 15.97
N THR A 281 6.16 -2.06 15.20
CA THR A 281 5.53 -2.22 13.89
C THR A 281 6.29 -1.45 12.82
N GLN A 282 6.14 -1.89 11.58
CA GLN A 282 6.38 -1.06 10.42
C GLN A 282 5.49 0.20 10.49
N THR A 283 6.03 1.35 10.10
CA THR A 283 5.40 2.68 10.27
C THR A 283 4.23 2.94 9.32
N THR A 284 4.07 2.10 8.28
CA THR A 284 3.17 2.30 7.14
C THR A 284 2.05 1.26 7.02
N LEU A 285 1.78 0.50 8.08
CA LEU A 285 0.73 -0.53 8.09
C LEU A 285 -0.70 0.04 8.08
N SER A 286 -1.65 -0.82 7.76
CA SER A 286 -3.08 -0.56 8.00
C SER A 286 -3.31 -0.51 9.50
N ILE A 287 -3.98 0.54 9.98
CA ILE A 287 -4.35 0.66 11.40
C ILE A 287 -5.35 -0.44 11.80
N ASP A 288 -6.19 -0.88 10.86
CA ASP A 288 -7.20 -1.92 11.07
C ASP A 288 -6.51 -3.30 11.22
N ASP A 289 -5.67 -3.69 10.25
CA ASP A 289 -4.96 -5.00 10.29
C ASP A 289 -3.99 -5.07 11.47
N CYS A 290 -3.27 -3.97 11.74
CA CYS A 290 -2.34 -3.92 12.84
C CYS A 290 -3.05 -4.10 14.19
N SER A 291 -4.26 -3.54 14.34
CA SER A 291 -5.05 -3.71 15.56
C SER A 291 -5.44 -5.17 15.78
N LEU A 292 -5.78 -5.91 14.72
CA LEU A 292 -6.08 -7.34 14.80
C LEU A 292 -4.87 -8.16 15.29
N ILE A 293 -3.69 -7.91 14.72
CA ILE A 293 -2.45 -8.61 15.08
C ILE A 293 -2.04 -8.26 16.52
N VAL A 294 -2.11 -6.98 16.90
CA VAL A 294 -1.78 -6.51 18.25
C VAL A 294 -2.73 -7.10 19.29
N ASN A 295 -4.03 -7.14 19.01
CA ASN A 295 -5.00 -7.76 19.92
C ASN A 295 -4.69 -9.23 20.14
N LYS A 296 -4.35 -9.97 19.07
CA LYS A 296 -3.97 -11.38 19.20
C LYS A 296 -2.65 -11.56 19.98
N LEU A 297 -1.69 -10.66 19.79
CA LEU A 297 -0.44 -10.65 20.55
C LEU A 297 -0.69 -10.42 22.04
N LYS A 298 -1.55 -9.46 22.40
CA LYS A 298 -1.89 -9.17 23.80
C LYS A 298 -2.70 -10.28 24.47
N GLU A 299 -3.58 -10.93 23.71
CA GLU A 299 -4.31 -12.13 24.20
C GLU A 299 -3.33 -13.26 24.53
N LYS A 300 -2.34 -13.49 23.66
CA LYS A 300 -1.36 -14.58 23.83
C LYS A 300 -0.23 -14.25 24.82
N TYR A 301 0.16 -12.98 24.89
CA TYR A 301 1.24 -12.47 25.74
C TYR A 301 0.77 -11.22 26.50
N PRO A 302 0.03 -11.39 27.62
CA PRO A 302 -0.62 -10.27 28.32
C PRO A 302 0.34 -9.18 28.85
N HIS A 303 1.60 -9.55 29.10
CA HIS A 303 2.64 -8.65 29.60
C HIS A 303 3.52 -8.04 28.49
N ILE A 304 3.16 -8.22 27.21
CA ILE A 304 3.94 -7.67 26.11
C ILE A 304 3.94 -6.13 26.12
N GLU A 305 5.12 -5.54 26.03
CA GLU A 305 5.31 -4.09 25.99
C GLU A 305 5.41 -3.57 24.56
N THR A 306 5.26 -2.25 24.40
CA THR A 306 5.46 -1.55 23.12
C THR A 306 5.90 -0.11 23.39
N ILE A 307 6.28 0.59 22.33
CA ILE A 307 6.46 2.05 22.34
C ILE A 307 5.14 2.71 22.78
N PRO A 308 5.12 3.55 23.83
CA PRO A 308 3.88 4.15 24.35
C PRO A 308 3.09 4.96 23.32
N SER A 309 3.79 5.68 22.44
CA SER A 309 3.19 6.45 21.34
C SER A 309 2.95 5.63 20.06
N GLY A 310 3.23 4.33 20.08
CA GLY A 310 3.16 3.44 18.92
C GLY A 310 4.29 3.63 17.89
N SER A 311 4.28 2.73 16.91
CA SER A 311 5.23 2.68 15.79
C SER A 311 4.62 3.14 14.46
N ILE A 312 3.32 2.91 14.20
CA ILE A 312 2.64 3.51 13.03
C ILE A 312 2.73 5.03 13.13
N CYS A 313 3.24 5.67 12.08
CA CYS A 313 3.53 7.10 12.16
C CYS A 313 2.26 7.96 12.04
N TYR A 314 2.38 9.24 12.46
CA TYR A 314 1.28 10.20 12.40
C TYR A 314 0.73 10.34 10.97
N ALA A 315 1.60 10.38 9.96
CA ALA A 315 1.22 10.59 8.57
C ALA A 315 0.37 9.44 8.01
N THR A 316 0.74 8.19 8.32
CA THR A 316 -0.02 6.99 7.99
C THR A 316 -1.38 7.01 8.69
N THR A 317 -1.37 7.27 10.00
CA THR A 317 -2.58 7.30 10.82
C THR A 317 -3.56 8.38 10.34
N ASN A 318 -3.08 9.60 10.09
CA ASN A 318 -3.91 10.72 9.73
C ASN A 318 -4.52 10.56 8.34
N ARG A 319 -3.75 10.08 7.33
CA ARG A 319 -4.29 9.83 5.98
C ARG A 319 -5.36 8.74 5.98
N GLN A 320 -5.13 7.64 6.70
CA GLN A 320 -6.15 6.59 6.84
C GLN A 320 -7.38 7.11 7.58
N LYS A 321 -7.22 7.81 8.71
CA LYS A 321 -8.36 8.39 9.45
C LYS A 321 -9.14 9.41 8.62
N ALA A 322 -8.48 10.27 7.86
CA ALA A 322 -9.15 11.26 7.02
C ALA A 322 -9.93 10.59 5.89
N LEU A 323 -9.33 9.62 5.18
CA LEU A 323 -10.03 8.84 4.17
C LEU A 323 -11.24 8.08 4.76
N ASN A 324 -11.04 7.44 5.90
CA ASN A 324 -12.07 6.61 6.54
C ASN A 324 -13.31 7.39 6.96
N LYS A 325 -13.18 8.70 7.22
CA LYS A 325 -14.31 9.57 7.59
C LYS A 325 -15.23 9.92 6.40
N ILE A 326 -14.73 9.88 5.16
CA ILE A 326 -15.48 10.37 3.99
C ILE A 326 -15.71 9.31 2.92
N CYS A 327 -14.89 8.25 2.86
CA CYS A 327 -15.00 7.24 1.80
C CYS A 327 -16.38 6.56 1.76
N THR A 328 -17.04 6.36 2.89
CA THR A 328 -18.39 5.75 2.95
C THR A 328 -19.50 6.65 2.41
N GLU A 329 -19.22 7.94 2.19
CA GLU A 329 -20.12 8.88 1.53
C GLU A 329 -19.86 8.99 0.02
N CYS A 330 -18.85 8.28 -0.49
CA CYS A 330 -18.40 8.32 -1.88
C CYS A 330 -18.69 6.99 -2.60
N ASP A 331 -18.85 7.05 -3.91
CA ASP A 331 -19.03 5.86 -4.75
C ASP A 331 -17.66 5.26 -5.14
N LEU A 332 -16.62 6.11 -5.22
CA LEU A 332 -15.28 5.71 -5.61
C LEU A 332 -14.22 6.46 -4.81
N THR A 333 -13.19 5.75 -4.36
CA THR A 333 -11.95 6.32 -3.85
C THR A 333 -10.85 6.25 -4.91
N ILE A 334 -10.20 7.37 -5.18
CA ILE A 334 -8.99 7.44 -6.00
C ILE A 334 -7.81 7.75 -5.08
N VAL A 335 -6.83 6.86 -5.03
CA VAL A 335 -5.58 7.05 -4.31
C VAL A 335 -4.46 7.28 -5.31
N VAL A 336 -3.87 8.48 -5.27
CA VAL A 336 -2.72 8.80 -6.12
C VAL A 336 -1.42 8.32 -5.46
N GLY A 337 -0.70 7.41 -6.10
CA GLY A 337 0.59 6.91 -5.64
C GLY A 337 1.09 5.67 -6.38
N SER A 338 2.34 5.28 -6.11
CA SER A 338 2.99 4.14 -6.75
C SER A 338 2.55 2.79 -6.14
N GLN A 339 2.49 1.76 -6.99
CA GLN A 339 2.25 0.36 -6.60
C GLN A 339 3.31 -0.20 -5.63
N SER A 340 4.53 0.35 -5.65
CA SER A 340 5.58 -0.03 -4.69
C SER A 340 5.34 0.54 -3.29
N SER A 341 4.49 1.55 -3.13
CA SER A 341 4.26 2.24 -1.85
C SER A 341 3.33 1.43 -0.94
N SER A 342 3.86 1.00 0.22
CA SER A 342 3.07 0.30 1.26
C SER A 342 1.89 1.16 1.73
N ASN A 343 2.13 2.42 2.10
CA ASN A 343 1.08 3.30 2.62
C ASN A 343 0.01 3.63 1.57
N ALA A 344 0.36 3.72 0.27
CA ALA A 344 -0.62 3.93 -0.80
C ALA A 344 -1.60 2.74 -0.90
N LYS A 345 -1.06 1.52 -0.92
CA LYS A 345 -1.86 0.29 -0.92
C LYS A 345 -2.74 0.17 0.32
N LYS A 346 -2.28 0.68 1.48
CA LYS A 346 -3.07 0.66 2.71
C LYS A 346 -4.23 1.66 2.68
N LEU A 347 -4.12 2.80 2.00
CA LEU A 347 -5.26 3.69 1.78
C LEU A 347 -6.35 3.04 0.91
N VAL A 348 -5.94 2.39 -0.17
CA VAL A 348 -6.85 1.65 -1.06
C VAL A 348 -7.59 0.56 -0.27
N TYR A 349 -6.84 -0.26 0.46
CA TYR A 349 -7.39 -1.29 1.32
C TYR A 349 -8.34 -0.72 2.38
N SER A 350 -8.00 0.41 3.00
CA SER A 350 -8.80 1.07 4.03
C SER A 350 -10.20 1.49 3.53
N SER A 351 -10.28 1.92 2.27
CA SER A 351 -11.57 2.20 1.59
C SER A 351 -12.33 0.92 1.28
N GLN A 352 -11.65 -0.10 0.74
CA GLN A 352 -12.28 -1.36 0.31
C GLN A 352 -12.93 -2.11 1.47
N ILE A 353 -12.28 -2.18 2.64
CA ILE A 353 -12.86 -2.83 3.83
C ILE A 353 -14.04 -2.04 4.44
N ARG A 354 -14.29 -0.82 3.95
CA ARG A 354 -15.44 0.02 4.28
C ARG A 354 -16.52 -0.01 3.20
N ASN A 355 -16.41 -0.95 2.26
CA ASN A 355 -17.34 -1.17 1.14
C ASN A 355 -17.40 -0.02 0.13
N THR A 356 -16.32 0.75 0.00
CA THR A 356 -16.16 1.75 -1.06
C THR A 356 -15.07 1.30 -2.01
N ASP A 357 -15.41 1.16 -3.29
CA ASP A 357 -14.47 0.80 -4.35
C ASP A 357 -13.28 1.78 -4.37
N ALA A 358 -12.08 1.26 -4.62
CA ALA A 358 -10.87 2.07 -4.57
C ALA A 358 -9.85 1.68 -5.62
N ILE A 359 -9.25 2.68 -6.25
CA ILE A 359 -8.25 2.51 -7.32
C ILE A 359 -6.94 3.18 -6.89
N LEU A 360 -5.84 2.43 -7.01
CA LEU A 360 -4.48 2.95 -6.89
C LEU A 360 -3.95 3.31 -8.27
N VAL A 361 -3.61 4.57 -8.45
CA VAL A 361 -3.14 5.09 -9.73
C VAL A 361 -1.96 6.02 -9.55
N ASN A 362 -0.95 5.90 -10.40
CA ASN A 362 0.29 6.68 -10.24
C ASN A 362 0.15 8.10 -10.82
N THR A 363 -0.45 8.24 -12.00
CA THR A 363 -0.72 9.52 -12.67
C THR A 363 -2.11 9.57 -13.27
N VAL A 364 -2.61 10.77 -13.58
CA VAL A 364 -3.90 10.94 -14.27
C VAL A 364 -3.95 10.27 -15.64
N ASN A 365 -2.80 10.12 -16.30
CA ASN A 365 -2.69 9.43 -17.59
C ASN A 365 -2.84 7.91 -17.47
N ASP A 366 -2.58 7.35 -16.29
CA ASP A 366 -2.74 5.91 -16.01
C ASP A 366 -4.18 5.57 -15.58
N PHE A 367 -5.05 6.58 -15.43
CA PHE A 367 -6.40 6.40 -14.90
C PHE A 367 -7.37 5.98 -16.01
N ASP A 368 -8.10 4.88 -15.77
CA ASP A 368 -9.18 4.44 -16.65
C ASP A 368 -10.46 5.24 -16.36
N PHE A 369 -10.69 6.29 -17.12
CA PHE A 369 -11.86 7.16 -16.95
C PHE A 369 -13.21 6.46 -17.19
N SER A 370 -13.25 5.27 -17.79
CA SER A 370 -14.49 4.50 -17.89
C SER A 370 -15.01 4.08 -16.51
N SER A 371 -14.14 4.01 -15.49
CA SER A 371 -14.52 3.72 -14.11
C SER A 371 -15.34 4.84 -13.45
N LEU A 372 -15.54 5.99 -14.11
CA LEU A 372 -16.37 7.10 -13.61
C LEU A 372 -17.83 7.01 -14.05
N GLU A 373 -18.21 5.98 -14.82
CA GLU A 373 -19.59 5.77 -15.21
C GLU A 373 -20.48 5.62 -13.96
N ASN A 374 -21.54 6.44 -13.87
CA ASN A 374 -22.47 6.49 -12.72
C ASN A 374 -21.86 6.87 -11.36
N VAL A 375 -20.58 7.30 -11.31
CA VAL A 375 -19.93 7.79 -10.09
C VAL A 375 -20.33 9.25 -9.86
N LYS A 376 -21.04 9.53 -8.76
CA LYS A 376 -21.45 10.89 -8.38
C LYS A 376 -20.50 11.52 -7.38
N LYS A 377 -19.94 10.73 -6.46
CA LYS A 377 -19.07 11.24 -5.39
C LYS A 377 -17.73 10.51 -5.37
N ILE A 378 -16.64 11.27 -5.44
CA ILE A 378 -15.27 10.74 -5.44
C ILE A 378 -14.53 11.21 -4.19
N ALA A 379 -13.93 10.26 -3.47
CA ALA A 379 -12.91 10.53 -2.46
C ALA A 379 -11.53 10.53 -3.13
N LEU A 380 -10.91 11.69 -3.30
CA LEU A 380 -9.56 11.83 -3.86
C LEU A 380 -8.54 12.09 -2.77
N THR A 381 -7.55 11.21 -2.66
CA THR A 381 -6.43 11.36 -1.73
C THR A 381 -5.12 10.92 -2.37
N SER A 382 -4.01 11.07 -1.66
CA SER A 382 -2.69 10.67 -2.14
C SER A 382 -1.78 10.18 -1.03
N ALA A 383 -0.90 9.26 -1.42
CA ALA A 383 0.04 8.60 -0.53
C ALA A 383 1.10 9.55 0.03
N ALA A 384 1.75 9.13 1.13
CA ALA A 384 2.78 9.91 1.81
C ALA A 384 4.02 10.21 0.95
N SER A 385 4.21 9.48 -0.15
CA SER A 385 5.31 9.64 -1.11
C SER A 385 4.87 10.27 -2.44
N THR A 386 3.64 10.79 -2.53
CA THR A 386 3.11 11.37 -3.77
C THR A 386 3.23 12.90 -3.75
N PRO A 387 3.90 13.50 -4.76
CA PRO A 387 3.91 14.95 -4.95
C PRO A 387 2.49 15.52 -5.12
N ASP A 388 2.22 16.71 -4.57
CA ASP A 388 0.86 17.29 -4.64
C ASP A 388 0.45 17.58 -6.09
N GLU A 389 1.41 17.94 -6.95
CA GLU A 389 1.19 18.22 -8.37
C GLU A 389 0.45 17.08 -9.09
N LEU A 390 0.77 15.82 -8.76
CA LEU A 390 0.10 14.66 -9.34
C LEU A 390 -1.37 14.58 -8.91
N THR A 391 -1.66 14.97 -7.67
CA THR A 391 -3.04 15.03 -7.16
C THR A 391 -3.79 16.21 -7.79
N GLN A 392 -3.14 17.36 -7.95
CA GLN A 392 -3.72 18.54 -8.59
C GLN A 392 -4.06 18.29 -10.05
N GLN A 393 -3.31 17.43 -10.76
CA GLN A 393 -3.69 17.01 -12.11
C GLN A 393 -5.04 16.27 -12.14
N PHE A 394 -5.30 15.37 -11.18
CA PHE A 394 -6.62 14.74 -11.03
C PHE A 394 -7.70 15.78 -10.72
N VAL A 395 -7.45 16.71 -9.79
CA VAL A 395 -8.39 17.79 -9.46
C VAL A 395 -8.73 18.58 -10.72
N LYS A 396 -7.72 19.01 -11.48
CA LYS A 396 -7.91 19.78 -12.71
C LYS A 396 -8.75 19.02 -13.73
N VAL A 397 -8.44 17.75 -13.98
CA VAL A 397 -9.18 16.95 -14.98
C VAL A 397 -10.61 16.68 -14.54
N LEU A 398 -10.82 16.22 -13.30
CA LEU A 398 -12.15 15.83 -12.81
C LEU A 398 -13.09 17.02 -12.60
N THR A 399 -12.57 18.22 -12.32
CA THR A 399 -13.39 19.43 -12.14
C THR A 399 -13.71 20.14 -13.46
N SER A 400 -13.04 19.77 -14.55
CA SER A 400 -13.24 20.38 -15.89
C SER A 400 -14.22 19.57 -16.75
N PRO A 401 -14.75 20.13 -17.85
CA PRO A 401 -15.48 19.38 -18.85
C PRO A 401 -14.64 18.22 -19.42
N PRO A 402 -15.23 17.04 -19.67
CA PRO A 402 -16.65 16.72 -19.58
C PRO A 402 -17.14 16.24 -18.20
N TYR A 403 -16.25 16.11 -17.21
CA TYR A 403 -16.55 15.44 -15.93
C TYR A 403 -17.31 16.34 -14.95
N ASN A 404 -16.91 17.61 -14.84
CA ASN A 404 -17.60 18.67 -14.09
C ASN A 404 -17.92 18.30 -12.62
N TYR A 405 -17.04 17.56 -11.93
CA TYR A 405 -17.20 17.36 -10.48
C TYR A 405 -16.97 18.69 -9.75
N LYS A 406 -17.90 19.08 -8.87
CA LYS A 406 -17.72 20.22 -7.97
C LYS A 406 -16.69 19.85 -6.89
N LEU A 407 -15.60 20.61 -6.83
CA LEU A 407 -14.55 20.43 -5.83
C LEU A 407 -15.06 20.80 -4.43
N SER A 408 -14.79 19.94 -3.46
CA SER A 408 -14.98 20.18 -2.04
C SER A 408 -13.72 19.73 -1.30
N ILE A 409 -13.16 20.61 -0.46
CA ILE A 409 -12.04 20.23 0.42
C ILE A 409 -12.62 19.53 1.65
N PHE A 410 -12.10 18.36 1.97
CA PHE A 410 -12.49 17.60 3.16
C PHE A 410 -11.34 17.54 4.16
N ASP A 411 -11.40 18.38 5.19
CA ASP A 411 -10.43 18.41 6.29
C ASP A 411 -10.77 17.33 7.33
N GLY A 412 -10.23 16.13 7.13
CA GLY A 412 -10.54 14.98 7.98
C GLY A 412 -9.82 15.01 9.32
N VAL A 413 -8.56 15.43 9.36
CA VAL A 413 -7.73 15.47 10.57
C VAL A 413 -6.75 16.64 10.47
N GLU A 414 -6.59 17.40 11.55
CA GLU A 414 -5.52 18.40 11.63
C GLU A 414 -4.14 17.70 11.70
N GLU A 415 -3.24 18.02 10.76
CA GLU A 415 -1.90 17.43 10.71
C GLU A 415 -0.87 18.38 11.33
N ILE A 416 -0.41 18.06 12.55
CA ILE A 416 0.72 18.76 13.17
C ILE A 416 2.02 18.25 12.54
N VAL A 417 2.51 18.96 11.53
CA VAL A 417 3.72 18.58 10.78
C VAL A 417 4.98 18.86 11.62
N PRO A 418 5.84 17.86 11.87
CA PRO A 418 7.09 18.07 12.60
C PRO A 418 8.03 19.06 11.91
N LYS A 419 8.81 19.82 12.68
CA LYS A 419 9.83 20.76 12.17
C LYS A 419 11.20 20.09 12.06
N TRP A 420 11.28 18.94 11.39
CA TRP A 420 12.56 18.25 11.18
C TRP A 420 13.42 18.99 10.15
N LYS A 421 14.70 19.19 10.51
CA LYS A 421 15.73 19.75 9.64
C LYS A 421 16.45 18.64 8.87
N LEU A 422 17.25 19.04 7.89
CA LEU A 422 18.21 18.18 7.19
C LEU A 422 19.15 17.43 8.17
N PRO A 423 19.80 16.33 7.73
CA PRO A 423 20.83 15.66 8.51
C PRO A 423 21.89 16.65 9.03
N LYS A 424 22.32 16.48 10.29
CA LYS A 424 23.25 17.43 10.93
C LYS A 424 24.59 17.45 10.20
N GLU A 425 25.01 16.30 9.72
CA GLU A 425 26.22 16.06 8.94
C GLU A 425 26.19 16.92 7.67
N LEU A 426 25.10 16.87 6.91
CA LEU A 426 24.90 17.68 5.70
C LEU A 426 24.88 19.19 6.03
N ILE A 427 24.15 19.60 7.07
CA ILE A 427 24.11 21.02 7.49
C ILE A 427 25.53 21.53 7.82
N ASN A 428 26.34 20.74 8.50
CA ASN A 428 27.70 21.11 8.85
C ASN A 428 28.61 21.18 7.62
N MET A 429 28.48 20.24 6.68
CA MET A 429 29.23 20.26 5.42
C MET A 429 28.89 21.49 4.57
N ILE A 430 27.61 21.87 4.49
CA ILE A 430 27.18 23.09 3.77
C ILE A 430 27.82 24.33 4.39
N LYS A 431 27.83 24.42 5.73
CA LYS A 431 28.46 25.56 6.43
C LYS A 431 29.96 25.65 6.14
N GLN A 432 30.68 24.53 6.27
CA GLN A 432 32.12 24.48 6.00
C GLN A 432 32.44 24.91 4.57
N LYS A 433 31.64 24.44 3.60
CA LYS A 433 31.83 24.82 2.20
C LYS A 433 31.58 26.30 1.94
N ASN A 434 30.53 26.87 2.52
CA ASN A 434 30.24 28.31 2.40
C ASN A 434 31.36 29.16 3.06
N GLU A 435 31.94 28.70 4.17
CA GLU A 435 33.09 29.34 4.81
C GLU A 435 34.36 29.25 3.94
N GLU A 436 34.58 28.15 3.23
CA GLU A 436 35.69 28.01 2.29
C GLU A 436 35.53 28.91 1.06
N GLU A 437 34.33 29.05 0.51
CA GLU A 437 34.04 29.90 -0.65
C GLU A 437 34.07 31.41 -0.33
N THR A 438 33.93 31.79 0.94
CA THR A 438 33.95 33.19 1.40
C THR A 438 35.29 33.67 1.93
N LYS A 439 36.29 32.78 2.06
CA LYS A 439 37.66 33.21 2.38
C LYS A 439 38.26 33.97 1.19
N PRO A 440 38.76 35.21 1.38
CA PRO A 440 39.46 35.91 0.31
C PRO A 440 40.68 35.08 -0.11
N ASN A 441 40.87 34.90 -1.42
CA ASN A 441 42.08 34.29 -1.98
C ASN A 441 43.28 35.11 -1.49
N SER A 442 44.00 34.57 -0.50
CA SER A 442 45.22 35.13 0.06
C SER A 442 46.42 34.81 -0.81
#